data_AF-A0A2D8IXG0-F1
#
_entry.id   AF-A0A2D8IXG0-F1
#
_cell.length_a   1.000
_cell.length_b   1.000
_cell.length_c   1.000
_cell.angle_alpha   90.00
_cell.angle_beta   90.00
_cell.angle_gamma   90.00
#
_symmetry.space_group_name_H-M   'P 1'
#
loop_
_entity.id
_entity.type
_entity.pdbx_description
1 polymer ?
#
loop_
_entity_poly.entity_id
_entity_poly.type
_entity_poly.pdbx_seq_one_letter_code
_entity_poly.pdbx_strand_id
1 'polypeptide(L)'
;MKKPQTKAELRATLEREMRRYLDAGGQVESVPPGTSGRDPDGSRYTTTSLFNEPRPSRTPVDGVIAAIEARRQAMRQRPPARRVRKRDAGGRQRVIYDDFGEPVRRVWDDSK
;
A
#
# COMPACT_ATOMS: atom_id res chain seq x y z
N MET A 1 20.38 8.31 28.64
CA MET A 1 19.38 8.53 27.56
C MET A 1 18.00 8.53 28.21
N LYS A 2 17.14 9.52 27.90
CA LYS A 2 15.76 9.54 28.44
C LYS A 2 14.94 8.45 27.74
N LYS A 3 14.16 7.68 28.50
CA LYS A 3 13.26 6.67 27.90
C LYS A 3 12.23 7.40 27.02
N PRO A 4 12.01 6.94 25.78
CA PRO A 4 10.92 7.47 24.96
C PRO A 4 9.59 7.11 25.61
N GLN A 5 8.63 8.04 25.58
CA GLN A 5 7.31 7.81 26.15
C GLN A 5 6.57 6.71 25.41
N THR A 6 5.86 5.87 26.14
CA THR A 6 5.03 4.83 25.53
C THR A 6 3.70 5.40 25.05
N LYS A 7 3.03 4.70 24.12
CA LYS A 7 1.68 5.09 23.66
C LYS A 7 0.65 5.10 24.80
N ALA A 8 0.84 4.27 25.82
CA ALA A 8 -0.03 4.23 27.00
C ALA A 8 0.14 5.50 27.86
N GLU A 9 1.39 5.91 28.11
CA GLU A 9 1.72 7.14 28.83
C GLU A 9 1.19 8.39 28.13
N LEU A 10 1.27 8.41 26.78
CA LEU A 10 0.73 9.50 25.99
C LEU A 10 -0.80 9.61 26.14
N ARG A 11 -1.52 8.48 26.07
CA ARG A 11 -2.98 8.48 26.27
C ARG A 11 -3.38 8.94 27.67
N ALA A 12 -2.72 8.42 28.71
CA ALA A 12 -2.99 8.83 30.09
C ALA A 12 -2.73 10.33 30.31
N THR A 13 -1.76 10.89 29.59
CA THR A 13 -1.48 12.34 29.62
C THR A 13 -2.58 13.15 28.96
N LEU A 14 -2.99 12.78 27.74
CA LEU A 14 -4.08 13.45 27.03
C LEU A 14 -5.40 13.40 27.80
N GLU A 15 -5.73 12.25 28.42
CA GLU A 15 -6.94 12.13 29.24
C GLU A 15 -6.92 13.06 30.45
N ARG A 16 -5.77 13.17 31.13
CA ARG A 16 -5.61 14.07 32.28
C ARG A 16 -5.75 15.53 31.86
N GLU A 17 -5.16 15.92 30.74
CA GLU A 17 -5.24 17.27 30.20
C GLU A 17 -6.68 17.62 29.78
N MET A 18 -7.36 16.70 29.09
CA MET A 18 -8.76 16.86 28.71
C MET A 18 -9.66 17.03 29.93
N ARG A 19 -9.50 16.19 30.97
CA ARG A 19 -10.27 16.32 32.23
C ARG A 19 -10.04 17.67 32.89
N ARG A 20 -8.77 18.09 33.03
CA ARG A 20 -8.43 19.39 33.60
C ARG A 20 -9.10 20.55 32.85
N TYR A 21 -9.14 20.47 31.51
CA TYR A 21 -9.79 21.50 30.69
C TYR A 21 -11.30 21.54 30.93
N LEU A 22 -11.96 20.38 30.98
CA LEU A 22 -13.40 20.25 31.24
C LEU A 22 -13.76 20.70 32.67
N ASP A 23 -12.98 20.28 33.68
CA ASP A 23 -13.20 20.62 35.09
C ASP A 23 -13.04 22.13 35.34
N ALA A 24 -12.20 22.80 34.56
CA ALA A 24 -12.05 24.26 34.58
C ALA A 24 -13.20 25.01 33.87
N GLY A 25 -14.23 24.30 33.39
CA GLY A 25 -15.36 24.86 32.66
C GLY A 25 -15.14 25.02 31.15
N GLY A 26 -14.09 24.41 30.60
CA GLY A 26 -13.85 24.38 29.16
C GLY A 26 -14.92 23.60 28.41
N GLN A 27 -15.20 24.00 27.17
CA GLN A 27 -16.20 23.38 26.31
C GLN A 27 -15.52 22.76 25.08
N VAL A 28 -15.98 21.59 24.67
CA VAL A 28 -15.47 20.91 23.47
C VAL A 28 -16.41 21.19 22.31
N GLU A 29 -15.90 21.87 21.29
CA GLU A 29 -16.64 22.14 20.07
C GLU A 29 -16.57 20.96 19.10
N SER A 30 -17.71 20.61 18.50
CA SER A 30 -17.76 19.61 17.44
C SER A 30 -17.59 20.29 16.09
N VAL A 31 -16.49 19.99 15.40
CA VAL A 31 -16.20 20.54 14.08
C VAL A 31 -16.61 19.52 13.01
N PRO A 32 -17.34 19.92 11.95
CA PRO A 32 -17.70 19.02 10.86
C PRO A 32 -16.48 18.37 10.18
N PRO A 33 -16.61 17.13 9.69
CA PRO A 33 -15.55 16.49 8.94
C PRO A 33 -15.25 17.27 7.66
N GLY A 34 -13.97 17.46 7.36
CA GLY A 34 -13.52 18.20 6.17
C GLY A 34 -13.32 19.70 6.39
N THR A 35 -13.64 20.24 7.57
CA THR A 35 -13.29 21.63 7.91
C THR A 35 -11.78 21.76 8.08
N SER A 36 -11.14 22.61 7.27
CA SER A 36 -9.73 22.92 7.44
C SER A 36 -9.53 23.86 8.63
N GLY A 37 -8.53 23.60 9.48
CA GLY A 37 -8.06 24.56 10.50
C GLY A 37 -7.30 25.76 9.94
N ARG A 38 -7.56 26.13 8.66
CA ARG A 38 -6.96 27.29 7.99
C ARG A 38 -7.96 28.42 8.02
N ASP A 39 -7.50 29.62 8.38
CA ASP A 39 -8.31 30.82 8.35
C ASP A 39 -8.87 31.07 6.93
N PRO A 40 -10.19 31.25 6.78
CA PRO A 40 -10.80 31.53 5.48
C PRO A 40 -10.37 32.89 4.90
N ASP A 41 -10.05 33.85 5.78
CA ASP A 41 -9.54 35.18 5.44
C ASP A 41 -8.01 35.26 5.44
N GLY A 42 -7.34 34.20 5.92
CA GLY A 42 -5.88 34.08 5.87
C GLY A 42 -5.39 33.87 4.45
N SER A 43 -4.12 34.22 4.19
CA SER A 43 -3.50 33.98 2.87
C SER A 43 -3.77 32.55 2.39
N ARG A 44 -4.57 32.42 1.32
CA ARG A 44 -4.88 31.14 0.66
C ARG A 44 -3.63 30.47 0.09
N TYR A 45 -2.54 31.22 0.00
CA TYR A 45 -1.26 30.77 -0.48
C TYR A 45 -0.37 30.46 0.72
N THR A 46 0.09 29.21 0.81
CA THR A 46 1.43 28.98 1.36
C THR A 46 2.36 29.66 0.36
N THR A 47 2.67 30.94 0.57
CA THR A 47 3.41 31.78 -0.38
C THR A 47 4.83 31.27 -0.63
N THR A 48 5.27 30.30 0.16
CA THR A 48 6.48 29.53 -0.11
C THR A 48 6.16 28.45 -1.12
N SER A 49 6.48 28.70 -2.38
CA SER A 49 6.74 27.61 -3.32
C SER A 49 7.79 26.70 -2.67
N LEU A 50 7.36 25.50 -2.28
CA LEU A 50 8.18 24.52 -1.56
C LEU A 50 9.38 24.05 -2.40
N PHE A 51 9.33 24.29 -3.71
CA PHE A 51 10.33 23.90 -4.68
C PHE A 51 10.69 25.11 -5.54
N ASN A 52 11.52 26.00 -4.99
CA ASN A 52 12.08 27.15 -5.71
C ASN A 52 13.37 26.82 -6.48
N GLU A 53 13.82 25.58 -6.43
CA GLU A 53 15.06 25.17 -7.08
C GLU A 53 14.87 25.13 -8.61
N PRO A 54 15.86 25.62 -9.38
CA PRO A 54 15.86 25.44 -10.83
C PRO A 54 15.86 23.95 -11.15
N ARG A 55 15.17 23.55 -12.23
CA ARG A 55 15.10 22.14 -12.64
C ARG A 55 16.52 21.56 -12.75
N PRO A 56 16.84 20.46 -12.05
CA PRO A 56 18.16 19.85 -12.14
C PRO A 56 18.43 19.37 -13.57
N SER A 57 19.69 19.43 -14.00
CA SER A 57 20.11 18.85 -15.27
C SER A 57 19.93 17.33 -15.20
N ARG A 58 19.22 16.78 -16.19
CA ARG A 58 19.05 15.33 -16.31
C ARG A 58 20.19 14.77 -17.15
N THR A 59 20.75 13.64 -16.72
CA THR A 59 21.68 12.86 -17.54
C THR A 59 20.90 12.10 -18.61
N PRO A 60 21.14 12.34 -19.91
CA PRO A 60 20.53 11.53 -20.97
C PRO A 60 20.96 10.07 -20.83
N VAL A 61 19.99 9.14 -20.92
CA VAL A 61 20.22 7.69 -20.81
C VAL A 61 19.68 6.96 -22.03
N ASP A 62 19.80 7.57 -23.20
CA ASP A 62 19.21 7.11 -24.46
C ASP A 62 19.68 5.69 -24.83
N GLY A 63 20.96 5.38 -24.57
CA GLY A 63 21.50 4.02 -24.78
C GLY A 63 20.84 2.95 -23.90
N VAL A 64 20.50 3.28 -22.66
CA VAL A 64 19.79 2.37 -21.74
C VAL A 64 18.35 2.16 -22.21
N ILE A 65 17.69 3.24 -22.65
CA ILE A 65 16.34 3.18 -23.24
C ILE A 65 16.35 2.28 -24.46
N ALA A 66 17.28 2.50 -25.39
CA ALA A 66 17.43 1.68 -26.60
C ALA A 66 17.65 0.20 -26.27
N ALA A 67 18.50 -0.11 -25.28
CA ALA A 67 18.72 -1.49 -24.83
C ALA A 67 17.45 -2.13 -24.24
N ILE A 68 16.68 -1.38 -23.45
CA ILE A 68 15.41 -1.85 -22.89
C ILE A 68 14.39 -2.13 -24.00
N GLU A 69 14.29 -1.24 -24.99
CA GLU A 69 13.37 -1.39 -26.12
C GLU A 69 13.73 -2.59 -27.00
N ALA A 70 15.01 -2.76 -27.35
CA ALA A 70 15.51 -3.90 -28.10
C ALA A 70 15.19 -5.23 -27.39
N ARG A 71 15.40 -5.29 -26.07
CA ARG A 71 15.02 -6.45 -25.25
C ARG A 71 13.52 -6.71 -25.30
N ARG A 72 12.70 -5.65 -25.18
CA ARG A 72 11.23 -5.75 -25.20
C ARG A 72 10.74 -6.25 -26.55
N GLN A 73 11.33 -5.78 -27.65
CA GLN A 73 11.03 -6.25 -29.01
C GLN A 73 11.42 -7.72 -29.17
N ALA A 74 12.61 -8.13 -28.75
CA ALA A 74 13.04 -9.54 -28.79
C ALA A 74 12.10 -10.47 -28.01
N MET A 75 11.55 -10.02 -26.88
CA MET A 75 10.54 -10.78 -26.12
C MET A 75 9.21 -10.90 -26.87
N ARG A 76 8.78 -9.87 -27.62
CA ARG A 76 7.54 -9.91 -28.40
C ARG A 76 7.65 -10.83 -29.62
N GLN A 77 8.84 -10.94 -30.20
CA GLN A 77 9.07 -11.81 -31.37
C GLN A 77 9.33 -13.27 -31.01
N ARG A 78 9.45 -13.61 -29.71
CA ARG A 78 9.58 -15.01 -29.31
C ARG A 78 8.26 -15.73 -29.58
N PRO A 79 8.25 -16.80 -30.40
CA PRO A 79 7.07 -17.63 -30.54
C PRO A 79 6.69 -18.15 -29.16
N PRO A 80 5.38 -18.24 -28.83
CA PRO A 80 4.95 -18.75 -27.54
C PRO A 80 5.61 -20.12 -27.35
N ALA A 81 6.36 -20.27 -26.26
CA ALA A 81 6.94 -21.56 -25.90
C ALA A 81 5.82 -22.58 -26.01
N ARG A 82 6.01 -23.57 -26.89
CA ARG A 82 4.99 -24.58 -27.17
C ARG A 82 4.66 -25.20 -25.83
N ARG A 83 3.50 -24.83 -25.26
CA ARG A 83 3.03 -25.40 -24.00
C ARG A 83 2.81 -26.86 -24.32
N VAL A 84 3.81 -27.70 -24.07
CA VAL A 84 3.62 -29.14 -23.95
C VAL A 84 2.54 -29.24 -22.90
N ARG A 85 1.32 -29.54 -23.35
CA ARG A 85 0.18 -29.64 -22.46
C ARG A 85 0.57 -30.77 -21.52
N LYS A 86 0.87 -30.45 -20.26
CA LYS A 86 1.00 -31.42 -19.15
C LYS A 86 -0.31 -32.21 -18.92
N ARG A 87 -1.24 -32.24 -19.88
CA ARG A 87 -2.49 -32.97 -19.79
C ARG A 87 -2.32 -34.47 -19.95
N ASP A 88 -1.18 -34.92 -20.48
CA ASP A 88 -1.03 -36.33 -20.88
C ASP A 88 -0.06 -37.12 -19.98
N ALA A 89 0.49 -36.53 -18.90
CA ALA A 89 1.58 -37.15 -18.13
C ALA A 89 1.41 -37.20 -16.60
N GLY A 90 0.25 -36.87 -16.04
CA GLY A 90 0.02 -37.04 -14.60
C GLY A 90 -1.47 -36.97 -14.29
N GLY A 91 -1.92 -37.85 -13.39
CA GLY A 91 -3.33 -38.06 -13.03
C GLY A 91 -4.14 -36.80 -12.73
N ARG A 92 -5.46 -36.94 -12.59
CA ARG A 92 -6.33 -35.81 -12.26
C ARG A 92 -6.28 -35.56 -10.75
N GLN A 93 -5.93 -34.35 -10.33
CA GLN A 93 -6.01 -33.99 -8.92
C GLN A 93 -7.49 -33.87 -8.49
N ARG A 94 -7.92 -34.64 -7.49
CA ARG A 94 -9.25 -34.57 -6.87
C ARG A 94 -9.12 -34.09 -5.42
N VAL A 95 -10.11 -33.31 -4.96
CA VAL A 95 -10.21 -32.87 -3.56
C VAL A 95 -11.25 -33.74 -2.86
N ILE A 96 -10.90 -34.28 -1.70
CA ILE A 96 -11.81 -35.03 -0.83
C ILE A 96 -12.42 -34.04 0.16
N TYR A 97 -13.74 -34.10 0.28
CA TYR A 97 -14.54 -33.27 1.18
C TYR A 97 -15.08 -34.14 2.31
N ASP A 98 -15.15 -33.57 3.51
CA ASP A 98 -15.80 -34.19 4.68
C ASP A 98 -17.33 -34.12 4.58
N ASP A 99 -18.04 -34.76 5.51
CA ASP A 99 -19.51 -34.80 5.58
C ASP A 99 -20.15 -33.40 5.70
N PHE A 100 -19.36 -32.40 6.10
CA PHE A 100 -19.74 -30.98 6.16
C PHE A 100 -19.30 -30.15 4.94
N GLY A 101 -18.68 -30.76 3.93
CA GLY A 101 -18.26 -30.10 2.69
C GLY A 101 -16.94 -29.33 2.79
N GLU A 102 -16.21 -29.45 3.88
CA GLU A 102 -14.88 -28.83 4.04
C GLU A 102 -13.80 -29.68 3.32
N PRO A 103 -12.86 -29.05 2.60
CA PRO A 103 -11.82 -29.78 1.88
C PRO A 103 -10.77 -30.34 2.83
N VAL A 104 -10.73 -31.67 2.97
CA VAL A 104 -9.81 -32.36 3.89
C VAL A 104 -8.44 -32.56 3.26
N ARG A 105 -8.38 -33.08 2.02
CA ARG A 105 -7.10 -33.36 1.33
C ARG A 105 -7.23 -33.44 -0.17
N ARG A 106 -6.10 -33.24 -0.87
CA ARG A 106 -6.00 -33.41 -2.33
C ARG A 106 -5.27 -34.71 -2.66
N VAL A 107 -5.85 -35.52 -3.53
CA VAL A 107 -5.30 -36.80 -4.02
C VAL A 107 -5.12 -36.75 -5.53
N TRP A 108 -4.11 -37.44 -6.05
CA TRP A 108 -3.93 -37.62 -7.48
C TRP A 108 -4.59 -38.94 -7.89
N ASP A 109 -5.49 -38.89 -8.86
CA ASP A 109 -6.18 -40.04 -9.41
C ASP A 109 -5.52 -40.45 -10.72
N ASP A 110 -4.87 -41.62 -10.71
CA ASP A 110 -4.18 -42.20 -11.87
C ASP A 110 -5.11 -43.00 -12.79
N SER A 111 -6.42 -43.05 -12.52
CA SER A 111 -7.36 -43.72 -13.41
C SER A 111 -7.56 -42.95 -14.73
N LYS A 112 -7.30 -43.65 -15.83
CA LYS A 112 -7.37 -43.18 -17.21
C LYS A 112 -8.79 -43.28 -17.76
#